data_AF-A0A355EU24-F1
#
_entry.id   AF-A0A355EU24-F1
#
_cell.length_a   1.000
_cell.length_b   1.000
_cell.length_c   1.000
_cell.angle_alpha   90.00
_cell.angle_beta   90.00
_cell.angle_gamma   90.00
#
_symmetry.space_group_name_H-M   'P 1'
#
loop_
_entity.id
_entity.type
_entity.pdbx_description
1 polymer ?
#
loop_
_entity_poly.entity_id
_entity_poly.type
_entity_poly.pdbx_seq_one_letter_code
_entity_poly.pdbx_strand_id
1 'polypeptide(L)'
;PRQVPCIAWAASSSRFWPMRSASLRAAAARRVDPMDALRMAAGTLSLAPEAGSDPRADAALLVAAFPTIVAAYHRLLQGDEPLTPRADLSHAASFLYLLTGQEPDAERVRGLETYLNTV
;
A
#
# COMPACT_ATOMS: atom_id res chain seq x y z
N PRO A 1 -7.95 -12.93 16.11
CA PRO A 1 -7.86 -11.98 14.99
C PRO A 1 -6.59 -12.25 14.15
N ARG A 2 -6.70 -13.13 13.17
CA ARG A 2 -5.59 -13.53 12.31
C ARG A 2 -5.30 -12.40 11.33
N GLN A 3 -4.10 -11.81 11.42
CA GLN A 3 -3.60 -10.83 10.47
C GLN A 3 -3.80 -11.38 9.04
N VAL A 4 -4.38 -10.57 8.16
CA VAL A 4 -4.52 -10.86 6.73
C VAL A 4 -3.13 -11.31 6.23
N PRO A 5 -2.98 -12.45 5.54
CA PRO A 5 -1.68 -13.03 5.27
C PRO A 5 -0.86 -12.14 4.32
N CYS A 6 -0.13 -11.21 4.90
CA CYS A 6 0.78 -10.24 4.27
C CYS A 6 1.82 -10.95 3.37
N ILE A 7 2.11 -12.22 3.69
CA ILE A 7 3.05 -13.10 2.99
C ILE A 7 2.62 -13.36 1.54
N ALA A 8 1.33 -13.60 1.29
CA ALA A 8 0.83 -13.89 -0.06
C ALA A 8 0.77 -12.63 -0.94
N TRP A 9 0.48 -11.48 -0.33
CA TRP A 9 0.42 -10.20 -1.06
C TRP A 9 1.82 -9.68 -1.41
N ALA A 10 2.82 -9.74 -0.52
CA ALA A 10 4.17 -9.27 -0.83
C ALA A 10 4.80 -9.98 -2.05
N ALA A 11 4.53 -11.28 -2.22
CA ALA A 11 4.99 -12.08 -3.36
C ALA A 11 4.18 -11.87 -4.67
N SER A 12 2.94 -11.37 -4.58
CA SER A 12 2.15 -10.98 -5.76
C SER A 12 2.37 -9.51 -6.15
N SER A 13 2.68 -8.65 -5.18
CA SER A 13 2.91 -7.20 -5.33
C SER A 13 4.09 -6.85 -6.22
N SER A 14 5.15 -7.65 -6.15
CA SER A 14 6.39 -7.44 -6.91
C SER A 14 6.21 -7.62 -8.42
N ARG A 15 5.19 -8.39 -8.85
CA ARG A 15 4.87 -8.56 -10.29
C ARG A 15 4.03 -7.43 -10.88
N PHE A 16 3.30 -6.66 -10.06
CA PHE A 16 2.37 -5.62 -10.53
C PHE A 16 2.82 -4.18 -10.20
N TRP A 17 3.98 -4.02 -9.56
CA TRP A 17 4.60 -2.73 -9.25
C TRP A 17 4.85 -1.80 -10.46
N PRO A 18 5.38 -2.27 -11.61
CA PRO A 18 5.66 -1.37 -12.73
C PRO A 18 4.39 -0.79 -13.35
N MET A 19 3.29 -1.56 -13.41
CA MET A 19 2.03 -1.08 -14.01
C MET A 19 1.30 -0.09 -13.09
N ARG A 20 1.32 -0.30 -11.77
CA ARG A 20 0.70 0.62 -10.79
C ARG A 20 1.50 1.91 -10.59
N SER A 21 2.83 1.84 -10.68
CA SER A 21 3.68 3.01 -10.51
C SER A 21 3.56 4.02 -11.66
N ALA A 22 3.19 3.59 -12.88
CA ALA A 22 3.03 4.50 -14.02
C ALA A 22 1.91 5.54 -13.81
N SER A 23 0.72 5.10 -13.37
CA SER A 23 -0.40 6.01 -13.10
C SER A 23 -0.11 6.94 -11.92
N LEU A 24 0.54 6.44 -10.87
CA LEU A 24 0.95 7.23 -9.72
C LEU A 24 2.03 8.27 -10.06
N ARG A 25 3.01 7.93 -10.91
CA ARG A 25 4.00 8.90 -11.41
C ARG A 25 3.34 10.02 -12.21
N ALA A 26 2.40 9.67 -13.10
CA ALA A 26 1.65 10.66 -13.86
C ALA A 26 0.79 11.57 -12.96
N ALA A 27 0.14 11.00 -11.94
CA ALA A 27 -0.62 11.75 -10.94
C ALA A 27 0.30 12.69 -10.12
N ALA A 28 1.47 12.21 -9.70
CA ALA A 28 2.42 12.98 -8.90
C ALA A 28 3.02 14.14 -9.71
N ALA A 29 3.37 13.91 -10.98
CA ALA A 29 3.86 14.95 -11.90
C ALA A 29 2.84 16.09 -12.07
N ARG A 30 1.54 15.77 -11.99
CA ARG A 30 0.43 16.74 -12.08
C ARG A 30 -0.03 17.25 -10.71
N ARG A 31 0.57 16.79 -9.61
CA ARG A 31 0.18 17.06 -8.22
C ARG A 31 -1.33 16.90 -7.98
N VAL A 32 -1.89 15.80 -8.46
CA VAL A 32 -3.32 15.48 -8.28
C VAL A 32 -3.65 15.36 -6.79
N ASP A 33 -4.91 15.60 -6.42
CA ASP A 33 -5.36 15.38 -5.04
C ASP A 33 -5.06 13.93 -4.58
N PRO A 34 -4.55 13.71 -3.35
CA PRO A 34 -4.22 12.36 -2.87
C PRO A 34 -5.36 11.35 -2.94
N MET A 35 -6.61 11.77 -2.72
CA MET A 35 -7.76 10.87 -2.78
C MET A 35 -8.10 10.49 -4.21
N ASP A 36 -7.94 11.42 -5.16
CA ASP A 36 -8.12 11.12 -6.58
C ASP A 36 -7.00 10.23 -7.11
N ALA A 37 -5.75 10.47 -6.69
CA ALA A 37 -4.61 9.59 -7.01
C ALA A 37 -4.83 8.17 -6.47
N LEU A 38 -5.27 8.04 -5.21
CA LEU A 38 -5.63 6.77 -4.60
C LEU A 38 -6.77 6.09 -5.36
N ARG A 39 -7.85 6.80 -5.69
CA ARG A 39 -9.00 6.26 -6.44
C ARG A 39 -8.57 5.71 -7.81
N MET A 40 -7.78 6.48 -8.56
CA MET A 40 -7.26 6.06 -9.86
C MET A 40 -6.40 4.79 -9.75
N ALA A 41 -5.47 4.77 -8.80
CA ALA A 41 -4.62 3.61 -8.58
C ALA A 41 -5.40 2.39 -8.05
N ALA A 42 -6.38 2.60 -7.19
CA ALA A 42 -7.27 1.55 -6.68
C ALA A 42 -8.07 0.89 -7.81
N GLY A 43 -8.47 1.64 -8.84
CA GLY A 43 -9.13 1.09 -10.03
C GLY A 43 -8.30 0.01 -10.73
N THR A 44 -6.97 0.10 -10.69
CA THR A 44 -6.06 -0.91 -11.26
C THR A 44 -6.00 -2.21 -10.45
N LEU A 45 -6.51 -2.22 -9.21
CA LEU A 45 -6.55 -3.43 -8.38
C LEU A 45 -7.50 -4.49 -8.95
N SER A 46 -8.50 -4.07 -9.73
CA SER A 46 -9.40 -4.97 -10.48
C SER A 46 -8.68 -5.88 -11.48
N LEU A 47 -7.45 -5.53 -11.87
CA LEU A 47 -6.61 -6.32 -12.78
C LEU A 47 -5.76 -7.37 -12.03
N ALA A 48 -5.82 -7.41 -10.71
CA ALA A 48 -5.12 -8.43 -9.94
C ALA A 48 -5.77 -9.81 -10.16
N PRO A 49 -5.00 -10.91 -10.21
CA PRO A 49 -5.55 -12.26 -10.42
C PRO A 49 -6.59 -12.67 -9.38
N GLU A 50 -6.43 -12.17 -8.15
CA GLU A 50 -7.31 -12.49 -7.02
C GLU A 50 -8.61 -11.67 -7.04
N ALA A 51 -8.70 -10.63 -7.89
CA ALA A 51 -9.84 -9.71 -7.90
C ALA A 51 -11.12 -10.37 -8.43
N GLY A 52 -12.23 -10.15 -7.75
CA GLY A 52 -13.56 -10.64 -8.14
C GLY A 52 -13.77 -12.14 -7.87
N SER A 53 -12.85 -12.78 -7.14
CA SER A 53 -12.96 -14.21 -6.77
C SER A 53 -13.90 -14.44 -5.59
N ASP A 54 -13.79 -13.63 -4.54
CA ASP A 54 -14.56 -13.68 -3.29
C ASP A 54 -14.54 -12.29 -2.62
N PRO A 55 -15.68 -11.77 -2.13
CA PRO A 55 -15.71 -10.51 -1.39
C PRO A 55 -14.68 -10.40 -0.25
N ARG A 56 -14.33 -11.49 0.43
CA ARG A 56 -13.28 -11.45 1.48
C ARG A 56 -11.88 -11.33 0.90
N ALA A 57 -11.60 -11.98 -0.23
CA ALA A 57 -10.33 -11.85 -0.94
C ALA A 57 -10.15 -10.43 -1.49
N ASP A 58 -11.22 -9.83 -2.02
CA ASP A 58 -11.21 -8.44 -2.49
C ASP A 58 -10.96 -7.47 -1.34
N ALA A 59 -11.64 -7.65 -0.19
CA ALA A 59 -11.40 -6.84 0.99
C ALA A 59 -9.94 -6.94 1.49
N ALA A 60 -9.39 -8.16 1.54
CA ALA A 60 -8.00 -8.39 1.90
C ALA A 60 -7.02 -7.71 0.92
N LEU A 61 -7.30 -7.78 -0.38
CA LEU A 61 -6.50 -7.13 -1.43
C LEU A 61 -6.50 -5.61 -1.24
N LEU A 62 -7.65 -5.00 -0.98
CA LEU A 62 -7.79 -3.56 -0.78
C LEU A 62 -7.03 -3.09 0.47
N VAL A 63 -7.24 -3.77 1.61
CA VAL A 63 -6.57 -3.44 2.87
C VAL A 63 -5.05 -3.55 2.73
N ALA A 64 -4.54 -4.57 2.03
CA ALA A 64 -3.11 -4.71 1.81
C ALA A 64 -2.54 -3.65 0.83
N ALA A 65 -3.29 -3.28 -0.21
CA ALA A 65 -2.79 -2.42 -1.28
C ALA A 65 -2.85 -0.92 -0.95
N PHE A 66 -3.85 -0.46 -0.21
CA PHE A 66 -4.06 0.98 0.02
C PHE A 66 -2.86 1.66 0.70
N PRO A 67 -2.27 1.13 1.79
CA PRO A 67 -1.12 1.77 2.42
C PRO A 67 0.08 1.87 1.47
N THR A 68 0.27 0.86 0.63
CA THR A 68 1.35 0.87 -0.37
C THR A 68 1.12 1.92 -1.46
N ILE A 69 -0.10 2.07 -1.96
CA ILE A 69 -0.45 3.10 -2.95
C ILE A 69 -0.20 4.49 -2.36
N VAL A 70 -0.71 4.74 -1.14
CA VAL A 70 -0.57 6.03 -0.46
C VAL A 70 0.90 6.35 -0.19
N ALA A 71 1.68 5.40 0.32
CA ALA A 71 3.08 5.62 0.58
C ALA A 71 3.89 5.85 -0.70
N ALA A 72 3.62 5.09 -1.76
CA ALA A 72 4.24 5.30 -3.06
C ALA A 72 3.93 6.70 -3.62
N TYR A 73 2.67 7.13 -3.54
CA TYR A 73 2.26 8.46 -3.97
C TYR A 73 2.95 9.57 -3.17
N HIS A 74 3.00 9.42 -1.84
CA HIS A 74 3.70 10.35 -0.96
C HIS A 74 5.18 10.48 -1.33
N ARG A 75 5.88 9.36 -1.55
CA ARG A 75 7.30 9.37 -1.98
C ARG A 75 7.49 10.06 -3.32
N LEU A 76 6.64 9.75 -4.31
CA LEU A 76 6.70 10.38 -5.62
C LEU A 76 6.50 11.91 -5.56
N LEU A 77 5.65 12.40 -4.66
CA LEU A 77 5.47 13.84 -4.43
C LEU A 77 6.72 14.52 -3.85
N GLN A 78 7.56 13.77 -3.14
CA GLN A 78 8.86 14.20 -2.62
C GLN A 78 10.02 14.00 -3.62
N GLY A 79 9.75 13.46 -4.81
CA GLY A 79 10.77 13.11 -5.80
C GLY A 79 11.52 11.80 -5.50
N ASP A 80 11.05 11.05 -4.51
CA ASP A 80 11.63 9.77 -4.12
C ASP A 80 11.01 8.61 -4.91
N GLU A 81 11.82 7.57 -5.12
CA GLU A 81 11.36 6.33 -5.72
C GLU A 81 10.49 5.53 -4.73
N PRO A 82 9.35 4.97 -5.17
CA PRO A 82 8.53 4.07 -4.36
C PRO A 82 9.30 2.84 -3.86
N LEU A 83 9.00 2.42 -2.62
CA LEU A 83 9.61 1.25 -1.99
C LEU A 83 8.71 0.01 -2.10
N THR A 84 9.34 -1.17 -2.10
CA THR A 84 8.62 -2.44 -2.08
C THR A 84 8.21 -2.82 -0.65
N PRO A 85 6.96 -3.26 -0.42
CA PRO A 85 6.51 -3.74 0.89
C PRO A 85 7.33 -4.94 1.36
N ARG A 86 7.54 -5.01 2.68
CA ARG A 86 8.34 -6.05 3.34
C ARG A 86 7.41 -7.08 3.99
N ALA A 87 7.62 -8.36 3.68
CA ALA A 87 6.78 -9.47 4.15
C ALA A 87 7.04 -9.85 5.62
N ASP A 88 8.18 -9.46 6.16
CA ASP A 88 8.65 -9.72 7.51
C ASP A 88 8.11 -8.72 8.54
N LEU A 89 7.49 -7.63 8.09
CA LEU A 89 6.92 -6.59 8.95
C LEU A 89 5.40 -6.77 9.12
N SER A 90 4.86 -6.30 10.25
CA SER A 90 3.41 -6.18 10.44
C SER A 90 2.83 -5.16 9.44
N HIS A 91 1.50 -5.16 9.26
CA HIS A 91 0.84 -4.26 8.31
C HIS A 91 1.15 -2.78 8.57
N ALA A 92 1.03 -2.34 9.82
CA ALA A 92 1.35 -0.97 10.22
C ALA A 92 2.85 -0.66 10.11
N ALA A 93 3.71 -1.60 10.51
CA ALA A 93 5.16 -1.44 10.39
C ALA A 93 5.60 -1.33 8.93
N SER A 94 5.04 -2.16 8.04
CA SER A 94 5.30 -2.06 6.60
C SER A 94 4.84 -0.72 6.03
N PHE A 95 3.71 -0.16 6.46
CA PHE A 95 3.27 1.15 6.00
C PHE A 95 4.24 2.27 6.42
N LEU A 96 4.66 2.29 7.69
CA LEU A 96 5.64 3.27 8.18
C LEU A 96 6.98 3.16 7.47
N TYR A 97 7.45 1.93 7.22
CA TYR A 97 8.63 1.66 6.41
C TYR A 97 8.48 2.21 4.99
N LEU A 98 7.33 1.99 4.33
CA LEU A 98 7.10 2.47 2.98
C LEU A 98 7.07 4.00 2.88
N LEU A 99 6.65 4.71 3.93
CA LEU A 99 6.68 6.17 3.97
C LEU A 99 8.11 6.71 4.14
N THR A 100 8.85 6.13 5.09
CA THR A 100 10.12 6.70 5.59
C THR A 100 11.37 6.08 4.99
N GLY A 101 11.27 4.85 4.48
CA GLY A 101 12.42 4.02 4.08
C GLY A 101 13.26 3.50 5.24
N GLN A 102 12.85 3.73 6.49
CA GLN A 102 13.56 3.30 7.68
C GLN A 102 12.73 2.29 8.47
N GLU A 103 13.40 1.44 9.25
CA GLU A 103 12.71 0.52 10.14
C GLU A 103 12.03 1.31 11.28
N PRO A 104 10.70 1.18 11.44
CA PRO A 104 9.98 1.98 12.42
C PRO A 104 10.21 1.46 13.84
N ASP A 105 10.26 2.38 14.81
CA ASP A 105 10.29 2.01 16.22
C ASP A 105 8.97 1.37 16.68
N ALA A 106 9.04 0.57 17.73
CA ALA A 106 7.90 -0.19 18.23
C ALA A 106 6.78 0.71 18.79
N GLU A 107 7.07 1.93 19.20
CA GLU A 107 6.07 2.86 19.75
C GLU A 107 5.20 3.45 18.65
N ARG A 108 5.81 3.91 17.55
CA ARG A 108 5.12 4.39 16.35
C ARG A 108 4.28 3.30 15.71
N VAL A 109 4.80 2.06 15.65
CA VAL A 109 4.03 0.91 15.14
C VAL A 109 2.77 0.72 15.99
N ARG A 110 2.90 0.65 17.33
CA ARG A 110 1.75 0.48 18.23
C ARG A 110 0.74 1.62 18.14
N GLY A 111 1.21 2.86 18.05
CA GLY A 111 0.35 4.03 17.92
C GLY A 111 -0.49 3.97 16.64
N LEU A 112 0.14 3.63 15.52
CA LEU A 112 -0.56 3.47 14.24
C LEU A 112 -1.52 2.27 14.26
N GLU A 113 -1.13 1.13 14.82
CA GLU A 113 -2.01 -0.04 14.95
C GLU A 113 -3.27 0.28 15.77
N THR A 114 -3.10 1.04 16.85
CA THR A 114 -4.22 1.47 17.69
C THR A 114 -5.15 2.41 16.93
N TYR A 115 -4.58 3.37 16.19
CA TYR A 115 -5.35 4.28 15.35
C TYR A 115 -6.17 3.52 14.29
N LEU A 116 -5.53 2.63 13.52
CA LEU A 116 -6.18 1.87 12.44
C LEU A 116 -7.24 0.88 12.92
N ASN A 117 -7.18 0.42 14.17
CA ASN A 117 -8.16 -0.51 14.72
C ASN A 117 -9.34 0.21 15.40
N THR A 118 -9.15 1.45 15.85
CA THR A 118 -10.11 2.14 16.73
C THR A 118 -10.91 3.22 16.00
N VAL A 119 -10.33 3.84 14.98
CA VAL A 119 -10.93 4.94 14.19
C VAL A 119 -11.41 4.40 12.85
#